data_AF-A0A837HNX9-F1
#
_entry.id   AF-A0A837HNX9-F1
#
_cell.length_a   1.000
_cell.length_b   1.000
_cell.length_c   1.000
_cell.angle_alpha   90.00
_cell.angle_beta   90.00
_cell.angle_gamma   90.00
#
_symmetry.space_group_name_H-M   'P 1'
#
loop_
_entity.id
_entity.type
_entity.pdbx_description
1 polymer ?
#
loop_
_entity_poly.entity_id
_entity_poly.type
_entity_poly.pdbx_seq_one_letter_code
_entity_poly.pdbx_strand_id
1 'polypeptide(L)'
;MKLKKVKMSDIQEGPIRHLTLPDGFIQRVKEFKQALAEVEKTSLESTLENFQRDTNPENELRVWEKIASTYQWAVIDNVGLIEAEKKDVFGILLGLSMGMKDFSNFKNLSKEKVAEVVSHFS
;
A
#
# COMPACT_ATOMS: atom_id res chain seq x y z
N MET A 1 -26.62 -16.89 -2.32
CA MET A 1 -25.25 -17.02 -2.83
C MET A 1 -24.61 -18.27 -2.20
N LYS A 2 -24.07 -19.22 -2.96
CA LYS A 2 -23.41 -20.44 -2.42
C LYS A 2 -21.89 -20.23 -2.46
N LEU A 3 -21.22 -20.39 -1.32
CA LEU A 3 -19.76 -20.28 -1.22
C LEU A 3 -19.11 -21.59 -1.70
N LYS A 4 -18.02 -21.49 -2.49
CA LYS A 4 -17.24 -22.63 -2.98
C LYS A 4 -15.79 -22.46 -2.54
N LYS A 5 -15.20 -23.52 -1.98
CA LYS A 5 -13.76 -23.57 -1.70
C LYS A 5 -13.00 -23.83 -3.01
N VAL A 6 -11.99 -23.03 -3.29
CA VAL A 6 -11.07 -23.18 -4.42
C VAL A 6 -9.65 -23.15 -3.90
N LYS A 7 -8.69 -23.77 -4.61
CA LYS A 7 -7.27 -23.63 -4.25
C LYS A 7 -6.80 -22.24 -4.64
N MET A 8 -5.86 -21.69 -3.88
CA MET A 8 -5.26 -20.38 -4.20
C MET A 8 -4.63 -20.37 -5.61
N SER A 9 -4.01 -21.49 -6.01
CA SER A 9 -3.42 -21.69 -7.35
C SER A 9 -4.43 -21.61 -8.49
N ASP A 10 -5.71 -21.79 -8.21
CA ASP A 10 -6.77 -21.84 -9.21
C ASP A 10 -7.44 -20.46 -9.38
N ILE A 11 -7.03 -19.47 -8.58
CA ILE A 11 -7.51 -18.09 -8.68
C ILE A 11 -6.76 -17.40 -9.82
N GLN A 12 -7.51 -16.92 -10.82
CA GLN A 12 -6.98 -16.17 -11.93
C GLN A 12 -7.04 -14.67 -11.64
N GLU A 13 -6.08 -13.93 -12.19
CA GLU A 13 -6.11 -12.47 -12.16
C GLU A 13 -7.32 -11.92 -12.91
N GLY A 14 -7.78 -10.75 -12.48
CA GLY A 14 -8.82 -10.01 -13.20
C GLY A 14 -8.33 -9.57 -14.60
N PRO A 15 -9.24 -9.41 -15.57
CA PRO A 15 -8.87 -8.94 -16.89
C PRO A 15 -8.30 -7.51 -16.84
N ILE A 16 -7.48 -7.15 -17.83
CA ILE A 16 -7.11 -5.76 -18.08
C ILE A 16 -8.39 -4.98 -18.40
N ARG A 17 -8.67 -3.92 -17.64
CA ARG A 17 -9.83 -3.03 -17.84
C ARG A 17 -9.44 -1.75 -18.57
N HIS A 18 -8.24 -1.27 -18.33
CA HIS A 18 -7.72 -0.01 -18.88
C HIS A 18 -6.46 -0.28 -19.70
N LEU A 19 -6.56 -0.27 -21.03
CA LEU A 19 -5.40 -0.48 -21.91
C LEU A 19 -4.39 0.68 -21.81
N THR A 20 -4.90 1.87 -21.51
CA THR A 20 -4.11 3.09 -21.30
C THR A 20 -4.44 3.66 -19.93
N LEU A 21 -3.43 4.21 -19.26
CA LEU A 21 -3.58 4.98 -18.03
C LEU A 21 -3.56 6.47 -18.35
N PRO A 22 -4.19 7.34 -17.51
CA PRO A 22 -4.20 8.78 -17.74
C PRO A 22 -2.80 9.40 -17.86
N ASP A 23 -2.73 10.59 -18.47
CA ASP A 23 -1.49 11.37 -18.54
C ASP A 23 -0.94 11.68 -17.14
N GLY A 24 0.38 11.61 -16.99
CA GLY A 24 1.05 11.83 -15.70
C GLY A 24 0.91 10.69 -14.68
N PHE A 25 0.07 9.68 -14.93
CA PHE A 25 -0.16 8.57 -14.01
C PHE A 25 1.13 7.79 -13.72
N ILE A 26 1.89 7.44 -14.76
CA ILE A 26 3.15 6.69 -14.61
C ILE A 26 4.16 7.44 -13.74
N GLN A 27 4.20 8.78 -13.85
CA GLN A 27 5.13 9.60 -13.08
C GLN A 27 4.77 9.57 -11.59
N ARG A 28 3.49 9.71 -11.25
CA ARG A 28 2.97 9.57 -9.88
C ARG A 28 3.22 8.17 -9.31
N VAL A 29 3.10 7.13 -10.14
CA VAL A 29 3.44 5.76 -9.75
C VAL A 29 4.93 5.65 -9.39
N LYS A 30 5.82 6.19 -10.21
CA LYS A 30 7.26 6.21 -9.92
C LYS A 30 7.57 6.91 -8.60
N GLU A 31 6.89 8.02 -8.33
CA GLU A 31 7.08 8.81 -7.11
C GLU A 31 6.70 8.02 -5.84
N PHE A 32 5.50 7.44 -5.78
CA PHE A 32 5.13 6.66 -4.60
C PHE A 32 6.01 5.41 -4.45
N LYS A 33 6.40 4.76 -5.57
CA LYS A 33 7.29 3.59 -5.52
C LYS A 33 8.67 3.96 -4.99
N GLN A 34 9.20 5.12 -5.35
CA GLN A 34 10.46 5.61 -4.81
C GLN A 34 10.33 5.86 -3.30
N ALA A 35 9.24 6.50 -2.86
CA ALA A 35 8.97 6.76 -1.45
C ALA A 35 8.81 5.48 -0.61
N LEU A 36 8.33 4.39 -1.22
CA LEU A 36 8.12 3.10 -0.57
C LEU A 36 9.20 2.05 -0.88
N ALA A 37 10.28 2.43 -1.58
CA ALA A 37 11.25 1.50 -2.16
C ALA A 37 11.93 0.60 -1.12
N GLU A 38 11.96 0.99 0.16
CA GLU A 38 12.54 0.18 1.24
C GLU A 38 11.65 -1.01 1.62
N VAL A 39 10.34 -0.90 1.48
CA VAL A 39 9.33 -1.83 2.03
C VAL A 39 8.44 -2.47 0.98
N GLU A 40 8.30 -1.83 -0.18
CA GLU A 40 7.51 -2.30 -1.33
C GLU A 40 8.47 -2.55 -2.51
N LYS A 41 8.51 -3.79 -3.00
CA LYS A 41 9.55 -4.27 -3.95
C LYS A 41 8.98 -4.72 -5.31
N THR A 42 7.67 -4.63 -5.50
CA THR A 42 7.03 -4.97 -6.79
C THR A 42 7.65 -4.11 -7.89
N SER A 43 7.80 -4.63 -9.10
CA SER A 43 8.34 -3.84 -10.22
C SER A 43 7.38 -2.72 -10.64
N LEU A 44 7.89 -1.71 -11.34
CA LEU A 44 7.06 -0.64 -11.89
C LEU A 44 6.05 -1.22 -12.90
N GLU A 45 6.52 -2.15 -13.75
CA GLU A 45 5.73 -2.80 -14.78
C GLU A 45 4.55 -3.57 -14.18
N SER A 46 4.80 -4.43 -13.18
CA SER A 46 3.72 -5.17 -12.50
C SER A 46 2.78 -4.26 -11.73
N THR A 47 3.28 -3.15 -11.18
CA THR A 47 2.44 -2.16 -10.51
C THR A 47 1.48 -1.48 -11.50
N LEU A 48 1.98 -1.08 -12.67
CA LEU A 48 1.16 -0.49 -13.73
C LEU A 48 0.13 -1.48 -14.26
N GLU A 49 0.51 -2.74 -14.47
CA GLU A 49 -0.42 -3.79 -14.89
C GLU A 49 -1.53 -4.02 -13.86
N ASN A 50 -1.21 -4.00 -12.56
CA ASN A 50 -2.22 -4.08 -11.49
C ASN A 50 -3.20 -2.91 -11.57
N PHE A 51 -2.72 -1.67 -11.73
CA PHE A 51 -3.59 -0.52 -11.92
C PHE A 51 -4.49 -0.64 -13.16
N GLN A 52 -4.00 -1.24 -14.25
CA GLN A 52 -4.83 -1.49 -15.43
C GLN A 52 -5.98 -2.47 -15.17
N ARG A 53 -5.91 -3.30 -14.14
CA ARG A 53 -6.96 -4.24 -13.72
C ARG A 53 -7.96 -3.63 -12.74
N ASP A 54 -7.60 -2.51 -12.10
CA ASP A 54 -8.44 -1.87 -11.10
C ASP A 54 -9.72 -1.28 -11.69
N THR A 55 -10.77 -1.27 -10.87
CA THR A 55 -12.06 -0.68 -11.31
C THR A 55 -11.94 0.83 -11.46
N ASN A 56 -11.17 1.49 -10.59
CA ASN A 56 -10.88 2.92 -10.66
C ASN A 56 -9.41 3.21 -10.32
N PRO A 57 -8.50 3.15 -11.31
CA PRO A 57 -7.05 3.26 -11.08
C PRO A 57 -6.64 4.59 -10.45
N GLU A 58 -7.33 5.68 -10.78
CA GLU A 58 -7.04 7.01 -10.23
C GLU A 58 -7.36 7.10 -8.73
N ASN A 59 -8.46 6.47 -8.29
CA ASN A 59 -8.78 6.40 -6.88
C ASN A 59 -7.75 5.54 -6.12
N GLU A 60 -7.38 4.39 -6.68
CA GLU A 60 -6.38 3.51 -6.07
C GLU A 60 -5.00 4.21 -5.99
N LEU A 61 -4.60 4.94 -7.04
CA LEU A 61 -3.36 5.70 -7.03
C LEU A 61 -3.33 6.74 -5.89
N ARG A 62 -4.43 7.45 -5.64
CA ARG A 62 -4.52 8.40 -4.52
C ARG A 62 -4.35 7.74 -3.15
N VAL A 63 -4.82 6.50 -3.01
CA VAL A 63 -4.60 5.71 -1.79
C VAL A 63 -3.12 5.39 -1.62
N TRP A 64 -2.46 4.93 -2.68
CA TRP A 64 -1.02 4.65 -2.67
C TRP A 64 -0.18 5.91 -2.39
N GLU A 65 -0.57 7.06 -2.93
CA GLU A 65 0.07 8.34 -2.64
C GLU A 65 -0.08 8.73 -1.17
N LYS A 66 -1.27 8.56 -0.59
CA LYS A 66 -1.50 8.81 0.84
C LYS A 66 -0.65 7.88 1.71
N ILE A 67 -0.57 6.59 1.36
CA ILE A 67 0.32 5.63 2.03
C ILE A 67 1.77 6.10 1.95
N ALA A 68 2.26 6.47 0.76
CA ALA A 68 3.62 6.93 0.56
C ALA A 68 3.94 8.21 1.33
N SER A 69 3.04 9.20 1.33
CA SER A 69 3.25 10.45 2.07
C SER A 69 3.30 10.22 3.57
N THR A 70 2.39 9.40 4.11
CA THR A 70 2.36 9.11 5.56
C THR A 70 3.52 8.22 5.98
N TYR A 71 3.94 7.27 5.14
CA TYR A 71 5.14 6.48 5.38
C TYR A 71 6.40 7.36 5.45
N GLN A 72 6.58 8.26 4.49
CA GLN A 72 7.71 9.20 4.49
C GLN A 72 7.69 10.11 5.71
N TRP A 73 6.53 10.67 6.06
CA TRP A 73 6.37 11.43 7.31
C TRP A 73 6.80 10.60 8.52
N ALA A 74 6.29 9.37 8.66
CA ALA A 74 6.60 8.51 9.80
C ALA A 74 8.09 8.16 9.89
N VAL A 75 8.76 7.95 8.75
CA VAL A 75 10.21 7.63 8.70
C VAL A 75 11.08 8.86 8.93
N ILE A 76 10.69 10.04 8.43
CA ILE A 76 11.44 11.28 8.60
C ILE A 76 11.32 11.80 10.04
N ASP A 77 10.10 11.82 10.58
CA ASP A 77 9.83 12.29 11.95
C ASP A 77 10.45 11.36 13.01
N ASN A 78 10.76 10.12 12.61
CA ASN A 78 11.41 9.12 13.47
C ASN A 78 12.74 8.69 12.88
N VAL A 79 13.71 9.60 12.95
CA VAL A 79 15.11 9.30 12.60
C VAL A 79 15.57 8.04 13.34
N GLY A 80 15.86 6.98 12.58
CA GLY A 80 16.44 5.75 13.12
C GLY A 80 15.52 4.52 13.19
N LEU A 81 14.32 4.54 12.60
CA LEU A 81 13.53 3.30 12.48
C LEU A 81 14.33 2.19 11.80
N ILE A 82 14.33 1.01 12.41
CA ILE A 82 14.92 -0.20 11.81
C ILE A 82 14.00 -0.76 10.73
N GLU A 83 14.54 -1.62 9.87
CA GLU A 83 13.80 -2.21 8.74
C GLU A 83 12.48 -2.89 9.17
N ALA A 84 12.49 -3.57 10.32
CA ALA A 84 11.31 -4.25 10.85
C ALA A 84 10.19 -3.26 11.25
N GLU A 85 10.55 -2.11 11.85
CA GLU A 85 9.60 -1.06 12.21
C GLU A 85 9.04 -0.38 10.96
N LYS A 86 9.87 -0.13 9.95
CA LYS A 86 9.41 0.42 8.67
C LYS A 86 8.40 -0.50 7.98
N LYS A 87 8.65 -1.80 8.01
CA LYS A 87 7.70 -2.82 7.52
C LYS A 87 6.39 -2.80 8.30
N ASP A 88 6.45 -2.62 9.62
CA ASP A 88 5.25 -2.47 10.46
C ASP A 88 4.47 -1.21 10.09
N VAL A 89 5.13 -0.06 9.92
CA VAL A 89 4.48 1.20 9.47
C VAL A 89 3.77 0.96 8.15
N PHE A 90 4.45 0.40 7.15
CA PHE A 90 3.86 0.12 5.84
C PHE A 90 2.65 -0.82 5.94
N GLY A 91 2.76 -1.90 6.72
CA GLY A 91 1.67 -2.84 6.92
C GLY A 91 0.45 -2.23 7.62
N ILE A 92 0.66 -1.32 8.58
CA ILE A 92 -0.43 -0.58 9.24
C ILE A 92 -1.13 0.33 8.23
N LEU A 93 -0.38 1.10 7.43
CA LEU A 93 -0.96 2.01 6.43
C LEU A 93 -1.76 1.26 5.36
N LEU A 94 -1.23 0.12 4.89
CA LEU A 94 -1.95 -0.76 3.97
C LEU A 94 -3.20 -1.38 4.63
N GLY A 95 -3.10 -1.79 5.90
CA GLY A 95 -4.26 -2.28 6.64
C GLY A 95 -5.35 -1.22 6.77
N LEU A 96 -4.97 0.02 7.11
CA LEU A 96 -5.89 1.14 7.26
C LEU A 96 -6.62 1.47 5.95
N SER A 97 -5.92 1.46 4.81
CA SER A 97 -6.55 1.69 3.51
C SER A 97 -7.59 0.62 3.16
N MET A 98 -7.46 -0.58 3.72
CA MET A 98 -8.39 -1.71 3.58
C MET A 98 -9.44 -1.77 4.70
N GLY A 99 -9.47 -0.80 5.64
CA GLY A 99 -10.43 -0.75 6.74
C GLY A 99 -10.09 -1.61 7.97
N MET A 100 -8.85 -2.07 8.09
CA MET A 100 -8.36 -2.75 9.30
C MET A 100 -8.39 -1.80 10.50
N LYS A 101 -8.75 -2.33 11.67
CA LYS A 101 -8.81 -1.58 12.93
C LYS A 101 -7.98 -2.19 14.06
N ASP A 102 -7.50 -3.41 13.87
CA ASP A 102 -6.67 -4.13 14.84
C ASP A 102 -5.26 -4.27 14.29
N PHE A 103 -4.29 -3.73 15.03
CA PHE A 103 -2.88 -3.68 14.67
C PHE A 103 -2.02 -4.47 15.66
N SER A 104 -2.61 -5.34 16.50
CA SER A 104 -1.87 -6.12 17.51
C SER A 104 -0.80 -7.06 16.93
N ASN A 105 -0.86 -7.33 15.63
CA ASN A 105 0.09 -8.19 14.93
C ASN A 105 1.41 -7.48 14.60
N PHE A 106 1.44 -6.14 14.63
CA PHE A 106 2.63 -5.33 14.42
C PHE A 106 3.32 -5.12 15.78
N LYS A 107 4.44 -5.81 15.98
CA LYS A 107 5.11 -5.92 17.30
C LYS A 107 6.41 -5.14 17.39
N ASN A 108 6.92 -4.65 16.27
CA ASN A 108 8.17 -3.91 16.23
C ASN A 108 7.96 -2.44 16.62
N LEU A 109 6.76 -1.90 16.43
CA LEU A 109 6.39 -0.56 16.87
C LEU A 109 5.76 -0.55 18.26
N SER A 110 6.01 0.52 19.03
CA SER A 110 5.29 0.76 20.28
C SER A 110 3.83 1.12 20.02
N LYS A 111 2.96 0.90 21.00
CA LYS A 111 1.52 1.22 20.89
C LYS A 111 1.28 2.71 20.64
N GLU A 112 2.10 3.55 21.25
CA GLU A 112 2.04 5.00 21.09
C GLU A 112 2.34 5.38 19.64
N LYS A 113 3.36 4.77 19.03
CA LYS A 113 3.71 5.03 17.63
C LYS A 113 2.66 4.52 16.67
N VAL A 114 2.09 3.34 16.94
CA VAL A 114 0.95 2.83 16.15
C VAL A 114 -0.21 3.82 16.19
N ALA A 115 -0.58 4.34 17.37
CA ALA A 115 -1.66 5.31 17.51
C ALA A 115 -1.38 6.62 16.75
N GLU A 116 -0.14 7.09 16.76
CA GLU A 116 0.29 8.28 16.02
C GLU A 116 0.16 8.11 14.50
N VAL A 117 0.65 6.98 13.97
CA VAL A 117 0.54 6.64 12.54
C VAL A 117 -0.94 6.52 12.12
N VAL A 118 -1.76 5.85 12.93
CA VAL A 118 -3.20 5.71 12.68
C VAL A 118 -3.90 7.08 12.68
N SER A 119 -3.56 7.96 13.64
CA SER A 119 -4.13 9.29 13.73
C SER A 119 -3.73 10.19 12.56
N HIS A 120 -2.51 10.07 12.05
CA HIS A 120 -2.05 10.88 10.92
C HIS A 120 -2.66 10.41 9.59
N PHE A 121 -2.88 9.10 9.44
CA PHE A 121 -3.45 8.54 8.22
C PHE A 121 -4.98 8.69 8.14
N SER A 122 -5.68 8.84 9.26
CA SER A 122 -7.15 8.96 9.28
C SER A 122 -7.60 10.34 8.77
#